data_AF-A0A3C1V783-F1
#
_entry.id   AF-A0A3C1V783-F1
#
_cell.length_a   1.000
_cell.length_b   1.000
_cell.length_c   1.000
_cell.angle_alpha   90.00
_cell.angle_beta   90.00
_cell.angle_gamma   90.00
#
_symmetry.space_group_name_H-M   'P 1'
#
loop_
_entity.id
_entity.type
_entity.pdbx_description
1 polymer ?
#
loop_
_entity_poly.entity_id
_entity_poly.type
_entity_poly.pdbx_seq_one_letter_code
_entity_poly.pdbx_strand_id
1 'polypeptide(L)'
;MISLVGGSVQAESMLEQSASRLITALGEKGYHDTAIAVLDQLSRNEAVSDSFRQKIPLWRANERVAGIRETSDAEQRQRAYERAISDFKHILEGHHDLSVAAEAAFQLGMVFLDMGRLSRNQAAAVGKDLKEAQRFFLSAVDAFVGPRSGQTALSALEKELQQVEELIGEYRGRRVIAPDGRRELNQLEQSRERLRGRRVQVQLLAAEAFSEMAECFEQDSKEWSQSLEEALRRYHAVYLSTPTRSAGLWARLEEGKTLLALGRKKEGQEVLLEITKLPSSEALIYQLRVKAVDSLLASWTNTTSLKDDEQFDERLRQFVLGESLVSPLNSDYLAMKYRSAELLWRRLEASSVDSKDARKSLLADVRILARDVAKAGGIYAASARKLLEQLGRQDAAFADRLGRSFVASFRHAEEVLEQYRTNPSETQRSTALAELQEVLRIAPSQPAEDQELKKE
;
A
#
# COMPACT_ATOMS: atom_id res chain seq x y z
N MET A 1 13.17 9.67 -55.09
CA MET A 1 13.41 10.42 -53.84
C MET A 1 12.20 10.22 -52.94
N ILE A 2 12.25 9.23 -52.07
CA ILE A 2 11.25 9.00 -51.02
C ILE A 2 11.98 9.26 -49.72
N SER A 3 11.63 10.36 -49.07
CA SER A 3 12.20 10.79 -47.79
C SER A 3 11.70 9.84 -46.70
N LEU A 4 12.57 8.95 -46.24
CA LEU A 4 12.38 8.20 -45.00
C LEU A 4 12.54 9.20 -43.85
N VAL A 5 11.41 9.68 -43.32
CA VAL A 5 11.36 10.32 -42.00
C VAL A 5 11.50 9.19 -40.97
N GLY A 6 12.74 8.73 -40.80
CA GLY A 6 13.12 7.99 -39.62
C GLY A 6 13.16 8.98 -38.47
N GLY A 7 12.20 8.87 -37.55
CA GLY A 7 12.33 9.48 -36.22
C GLY A 7 13.52 8.82 -35.53
N SER A 8 14.72 9.33 -35.79
CA SER A 8 15.87 9.04 -34.96
C SER A 8 15.55 9.59 -33.58
N VAL A 9 15.47 8.69 -32.60
CA VAL A 9 15.56 9.10 -31.19
C VAL A 9 16.96 9.72 -31.06
N GLN A 10 17.07 11.03 -31.25
CA GLN A 10 18.32 11.75 -31.04
C GLN A 10 18.74 11.50 -29.60
N ALA A 11 19.95 10.95 -29.42
CA ALA A 11 20.50 10.74 -28.11
C ALA A 11 20.59 12.09 -27.37
N GLU A 12 20.09 12.14 -26.14
CA GLU A 12 20.14 13.33 -25.29
C GLU A 12 21.59 13.84 -25.22
N SER A 13 21.77 15.14 -25.46
CA SER A 13 23.05 15.83 -25.32
C SER A 13 23.58 15.72 -23.89
N MET A 14 24.88 15.96 -23.68
CA MET A 14 25.45 15.97 -22.33
C MET A 14 24.74 16.99 -21.41
N LEU A 15 24.29 18.12 -21.97
CA LEU A 15 23.51 19.12 -21.24
C LEU A 15 22.17 18.54 -20.75
N GLU A 16 21.44 17.84 -21.63
CA GLU A 16 20.15 17.23 -21.31
C GLU A 16 20.29 16.08 -20.30
N GLN A 17 21.32 15.24 -20.44
CA GLN A 17 21.60 14.18 -19.47
C GLN A 17 21.95 14.74 -18.08
N SER A 18 22.78 15.78 -18.03
CA SER A 18 23.10 16.47 -16.77
C SER A 18 21.89 17.17 -16.18
N ALA A 19 21.05 17.79 -17.01
CA ALA A 19 19.80 18.42 -16.58
C ALA A 19 18.84 17.38 -15.97
N SER A 20 18.60 16.25 -16.65
CA SER A 20 17.77 15.16 -16.14
C SER A 20 18.26 14.67 -14.78
N ARG A 21 19.57 14.44 -14.62
CA ARG A 21 20.17 14.00 -13.34
C ARG A 21 20.00 15.05 -12.24
N LEU A 22 20.19 16.32 -12.57
CA LEU A 22 20.01 17.42 -11.61
C LEU A 22 18.56 17.49 -11.13
N ILE A 23 17.58 17.43 -12.04
CA ILE A 23 16.16 17.45 -11.69
C ILE A 23 15.81 16.28 -10.79
N THR A 24 16.24 15.05 -11.13
CA THR A 24 16.02 13.87 -10.27
C THR A 24 16.64 14.06 -8.89
N ALA A 25 17.89 14.55 -8.80
CA ALA A 25 18.56 14.76 -7.52
C ALA A 25 17.88 15.85 -6.67
N LEU A 26 17.36 16.91 -7.28
CA LEU A 26 16.60 17.94 -6.57
C LEU A 26 15.28 17.38 -6.02
N GLY A 27 14.54 16.62 -6.84
CA GLY A 27 13.29 15.97 -6.42
C GLY A 27 13.51 14.97 -5.27
N GLU A 28 14.54 14.12 -5.35
CA GLU A 28 14.90 13.17 -4.28
C GLU A 28 15.28 13.84 -2.95
N LYS A 29 15.69 15.11 -3.00
CA LYS A 29 16.06 15.91 -1.82
C LYS A 29 14.93 16.82 -1.34
N GLY A 30 13.75 16.78 -1.96
CA GLY A 30 12.61 17.62 -1.62
C GLY A 30 12.71 19.06 -2.14
N TYR A 31 13.69 19.39 -2.99
CA TYR A 31 13.87 20.73 -3.56
C TYR A 31 12.98 20.96 -4.79
N HIS A 32 11.68 20.68 -4.66
CA HIS A 32 10.72 20.67 -5.77
C HIS A 32 10.56 22.05 -6.45
N ASP A 33 10.50 23.13 -5.67
CA ASP A 33 10.42 24.50 -6.22
C ASP A 33 11.67 24.87 -7.03
N THR A 34 12.84 24.40 -6.59
CA THR A 34 14.10 24.62 -7.32
C THR A 34 14.12 23.80 -8.60
N ALA A 35 13.66 22.55 -8.56
CA ALA A 35 13.53 21.72 -9.75
C ALA A 35 12.60 22.37 -10.79
N ILE A 36 11.45 22.90 -10.36
CA ILE A 36 10.52 23.65 -11.23
C ILE A 36 11.20 24.87 -11.86
N ALA A 37 11.94 25.66 -11.08
CA ALA A 37 12.65 26.84 -11.59
C ALA A 37 13.71 26.46 -12.64
N VAL A 38 14.45 25.37 -12.42
CA VAL A 38 15.42 24.84 -13.39
C VAL A 38 14.70 24.39 -14.67
N LEU A 39 13.57 23.68 -14.55
CA LEU A 39 12.74 23.27 -15.70
C LEU A 39 12.21 24.47 -16.49
N ASP A 40 11.83 25.56 -15.81
CA ASP A 40 11.40 26.80 -16.45
C ASP A 40 12.55 27.44 -17.26
N GLN A 41 13.77 27.44 -16.73
CA GLN A 41 14.94 27.93 -17.47
C GLN A 41 15.26 27.04 -18.68
N LEU A 42 15.23 25.72 -18.51
CA LEU A 42 15.49 24.76 -19.59
C LEU A 42 14.48 24.88 -20.73
N SER A 43 13.21 25.15 -20.43
CA SER A 43 12.18 25.32 -21.47
C SER A 43 12.43 26.49 -22.42
N ARG A 44 13.20 27.49 -21.98
CA ARG A 44 13.54 28.69 -22.76
C ARG A 44 14.93 28.60 -23.39
N ASN A 45 15.69 27.54 -23.12
CA ASN A 45 17.04 27.38 -23.61
C ASN A 45 17.02 26.80 -25.04
N GLU A 46 17.55 27.56 -26.00
CA GLU A 46 17.60 27.17 -27.42
C GLU A 46 18.48 25.93 -27.66
N ALA A 47 19.46 25.65 -26.79
CA ALA A 47 20.35 24.49 -26.89
C ALA A 47 19.68 23.15 -26.50
N VAL A 48 18.47 23.19 -25.94
CA VAL A 48 17.69 21.99 -25.59
C VAL A 48 16.90 21.53 -26.82
N SER A 49 16.88 20.23 -27.08
CA SER A 49 16.13 19.65 -28.19
C SER A 49 14.62 19.75 -28.00
N ASP A 50 13.86 19.71 -29.11
CA ASP A 50 12.39 19.73 -29.05
C ASP A 50 11.82 18.50 -28.34
N SER A 51 12.43 17.32 -28.54
CA SER A 51 12.03 16.08 -27.86
C SER A 51 12.22 16.17 -26.35
N PHE A 52 13.30 16.81 -25.88
CA PHE A 52 13.49 17.07 -24.46
C PHE A 52 12.52 18.13 -23.93
N ARG A 53 12.29 19.22 -24.68
CA ARG A 53 11.32 20.26 -24.31
C ARG A 53 9.91 19.70 -24.14
N GLN A 54 9.51 18.70 -24.93
CA GLN A 54 8.20 18.04 -24.80
C GLN A 54 8.02 17.29 -23.46
N LYS A 55 9.09 16.88 -22.78
CA LYS A 55 9.04 16.21 -21.47
C LYS A 55 8.92 17.19 -20.30
N ILE A 56 9.34 18.45 -20.49
CA ILE A 56 9.41 19.45 -19.42
C ILE A 56 8.04 19.69 -18.73
N PRO A 57 6.90 19.82 -19.45
CA PRO A 57 5.60 20.00 -18.81
C PRO A 57 5.25 18.86 -17.84
N LEU A 58 5.54 17.62 -18.23
CA LEU A 58 5.31 16.43 -17.41
C LEU A 58 6.17 16.47 -16.15
N TRP A 59 7.48 16.70 -16.27
CA TRP A 59 8.36 16.77 -15.11
C TRP A 59 7.96 17.88 -14.14
N ARG A 60 7.55 19.03 -14.67
CA ARG A 60 7.06 20.13 -13.83
C ARG A 60 5.80 19.74 -13.05
N ALA A 61 4.85 19.10 -13.70
CA ALA A 61 3.64 18.61 -13.03
C ALA A 61 3.97 17.58 -11.96
N ASN A 62 4.92 16.68 -12.22
CA ASN A 62 5.38 15.68 -11.25
C ASN A 62 6.04 16.31 -10.03
N GLU A 63 6.95 17.28 -10.21
CA GLU A 63 7.60 17.99 -9.10
C GLU A 63 6.59 18.77 -8.25
N ARG A 64 5.57 19.37 -8.89
CA ARG A 64 4.46 20.00 -8.15
C ARG A 64 3.74 18.98 -7.27
N VAL A 65 3.33 17.83 -7.83
CA VAL A 65 2.64 16.77 -7.07
C VAL A 65 3.50 16.25 -5.92
N ALA A 66 4.81 16.06 -6.15
CA ALA A 66 5.72 15.60 -5.12
C ALA A 66 5.80 16.57 -3.94
N GLY A 67 6.00 17.87 -4.20
CA GLY A 67 6.04 18.88 -3.14
C GLY A 67 4.71 19.06 -2.38
N ILE A 68 3.58 18.80 -3.03
CA ILE A 68 2.25 18.88 -2.40
C ILE A 68 2.04 17.80 -1.35
N ARG A 69 2.54 16.58 -1.59
CA ARG A 69 2.35 15.43 -0.68
C ARG A 69 2.97 15.66 0.69
N GLU A 70 3.99 16.53 0.78
CA GLU A 70 4.66 16.89 2.03
C GLU A 70 3.90 17.95 2.84
N THR A 71 2.94 18.66 2.23
CA THR A 71 2.18 19.72 2.87
C THR A 71 1.17 19.16 3.87
N SER A 72 1.18 19.61 5.13
CA SER A 72 0.25 19.13 6.17
C SER A 72 -1.16 19.72 6.09
N ASP A 73 -1.33 20.86 5.41
CA ASP A 73 -2.62 21.54 5.23
C ASP A 73 -3.46 20.85 4.14
N ALA A 74 -4.64 20.36 4.52
CA ALA A 74 -5.54 19.62 3.64
C ALA A 74 -6.18 20.49 2.54
N GLU A 75 -6.52 21.75 2.83
CA GLU A 75 -7.09 22.65 1.82
C GLU A 75 -6.03 23.07 0.78
N GLN A 76 -4.83 23.37 1.27
CA GLN A 76 -3.70 23.69 0.39
C GLN A 76 -3.38 22.49 -0.51
N ARG A 77 -3.38 21.28 0.06
CA ARG A 77 -3.18 20.04 -0.67
C ARG A 77 -4.24 19.82 -1.75
N GLN A 78 -5.51 20.02 -1.42
CA GLN A 78 -6.63 19.90 -2.35
C GLN A 78 -6.51 20.86 -3.55
N ARG A 79 -6.33 22.17 -3.28
CA ARG A 79 -6.18 23.19 -4.35
C ARG A 79 -5.00 22.89 -5.25
N ALA A 80 -3.93 22.34 -4.68
CA ALA A 80 -2.73 22.04 -5.43
C ALA A 80 -2.89 20.79 -6.30
N TYR A 81 -3.61 19.76 -5.82
CA TYR A 81 -4.01 18.62 -6.64
C TYR A 81 -4.96 19.01 -7.78
N GLU A 82 -5.92 19.91 -7.56
CA GLU A 82 -6.80 20.42 -8.61
C GLU A 82 -6.01 21.09 -9.75
N ARG A 83 -4.95 21.85 -9.41
CA ARG A 83 -4.03 22.42 -10.40
C ARG A 83 -3.26 21.33 -11.14
N ALA A 84 -2.72 20.34 -10.43
CA ALA A 84 -2.01 19.22 -11.05
C ALA A 84 -2.91 18.42 -12.02
N ILE A 85 -4.18 18.21 -11.66
CA ILE A 85 -5.17 17.58 -12.54
C ILE A 85 -5.33 18.39 -13.83
N SER A 86 -5.42 19.72 -13.72
CA SER A 86 -5.50 20.59 -14.90
C SER A 86 -4.25 20.51 -15.76
N ASP A 87 -3.06 20.49 -15.15
CA ASP A 87 -1.78 20.36 -15.87
C ASP A 87 -1.71 19.04 -16.65
N PHE A 88 -2.01 17.91 -16.01
CA PHE A 88 -1.98 16.60 -16.68
C PHE A 88 -3.04 16.47 -17.77
N LYS A 89 -4.25 16.99 -17.55
CA LYS A 89 -5.28 17.02 -18.60
C LYS A 89 -4.82 17.81 -19.82
N HIS A 90 -4.20 18.97 -19.61
CA HIS A 90 -3.64 19.75 -20.71
C HIS A 90 -2.54 18.97 -21.44
N ILE A 91 -1.66 18.26 -20.73
CA ILE A 91 -0.64 17.39 -21.36
C ILE A 91 -1.32 16.29 -22.19
N LEU A 92 -2.40 15.67 -21.70
CA LEU A 92 -3.11 14.62 -22.43
C LEU A 92 -3.91 15.13 -23.64
N GLU A 93 -4.29 16.40 -23.66
CA GLU A 93 -4.92 17.06 -24.81
C GLU A 93 -3.89 17.47 -25.89
N GLY A 94 -2.62 17.61 -25.50
CA GLY A 94 -1.52 17.93 -26.41
C GLY A 94 -1.08 16.74 -27.28
N HIS A 95 -0.35 17.03 -28.36
CA HIS A 95 0.29 16.02 -29.20
C HIS A 95 1.68 15.72 -28.62
N HIS A 96 1.77 14.76 -27.72
CA HIS A 96 3.01 14.33 -27.08
C HIS A 96 3.39 12.90 -27.46
N ASP A 97 4.66 12.55 -27.26
CA ASP A 97 5.13 11.17 -27.36
C ASP A 97 4.32 10.21 -26.47
N LEU A 98 4.18 8.96 -26.90
CA LEU A 98 3.41 7.93 -26.18
C LEU A 98 3.88 7.75 -24.74
N SER A 99 5.19 7.84 -24.49
CA SER A 99 5.77 7.73 -23.16
C SER A 99 5.35 8.88 -22.24
N VAL A 100 5.27 10.11 -22.78
CA VAL A 100 4.80 11.29 -22.04
C VAL A 100 3.31 11.17 -21.73
N ALA A 101 2.51 10.74 -22.72
CA ALA A 101 1.08 10.52 -22.53
C ALA A 101 0.79 9.41 -21.50
N ALA A 102 1.53 8.30 -21.56
CA ALA A 102 1.41 7.20 -20.61
C ALA A 102 1.71 7.65 -19.17
N GLU A 103 2.79 8.39 -18.97
CA GLU A 103 3.17 8.87 -17.65
C GLU A 103 2.22 9.98 -17.14
N ALA A 104 1.79 10.90 -18.00
CA ALA A 104 0.81 11.92 -17.64
C ALA A 104 -0.53 11.29 -17.20
N ALA A 105 -1.03 10.28 -17.92
CA ALA A 105 -2.25 9.57 -17.56
C ALA A 105 -2.08 8.75 -16.27
N PHE A 106 -0.91 8.13 -16.06
CA PHE A 106 -0.61 7.44 -14.82
C PHE A 106 -0.63 8.40 -13.63
N GLN A 107 0.08 9.53 -13.73
CA GLN A 107 0.17 10.50 -12.64
C GLN A 107 -1.18 11.17 -12.39
N LEU A 108 -1.97 11.43 -13.43
CA LEU A 108 -3.35 11.88 -13.29
C LEU A 108 -4.18 10.88 -12.47
N GLY A 109 -4.08 9.58 -12.77
CA GLY A 109 -4.74 8.53 -11.99
C GLY A 109 -4.29 8.50 -10.53
N MET A 110 -2.99 8.65 -10.28
CA MET A 110 -2.44 8.73 -8.91
C MET A 110 -2.95 9.95 -8.14
N VAL A 111 -3.03 11.12 -8.77
CA VAL A 111 -3.58 12.33 -8.14
C VAL A 111 -5.06 12.15 -7.83
N PHE A 112 -5.83 11.50 -8.72
CA PHE A 112 -7.23 11.18 -8.44
C PHE A 112 -7.39 10.19 -7.28
N LEU A 113 -6.52 9.18 -7.16
CA LEU A 113 -6.50 8.30 -5.98
C LEU A 113 -6.24 9.09 -4.68
N ASP A 114 -5.21 9.94 -4.68
CA ASP A 114 -4.85 10.77 -3.53
C ASP A 114 -6.01 11.71 -3.15
N MET A 115 -6.69 12.31 -4.13
CA MET A 115 -7.88 13.15 -3.92
C MET A 115 -9.09 12.36 -3.39
N GLY A 116 -9.30 11.13 -3.86
CA GLY A 116 -10.33 10.23 -3.33
C GLY A 116 -10.12 9.93 -1.85
N ARG A 117 -8.89 9.56 -1.49
CA ARG A 117 -8.48 9.32 -0.10
C ARG A 117 -8.62 10.57 0.77
N LEU A 118 -8.16 11.73 0.27
CA LEU A 118 -8.27 13.02 0.97
C LEU A 118 -9.74 13.37 1.24
N SER A 119 -10.58 13.28 0.22
CA SER A 119 -12.02 13.61 0.30
C SER A 119 -12.75 12.67 1.24
N ARG A 120 -12.43 11.37 1.22
CA ARG A 120 -13.01 10.37 2.14
C ARG A 120 -12.65 10.67 3.59
N ASN A 121 -11.39 11.00 3.86
CA ASN A 121 -10.92 11.33 5.22
C ASN A 121 -11.56 12.62 5.73
N GLN A 122 -11.70 13.65 4.89
CA GLN A 122 -12.41 14.89 5.24
C GLN A 122 -13.90 14.64 5.50
N ALA A 123 -14.56 13.82 4.68
CA ALA A 123 -15.95 13.47 4.87
C ALA A 123 -16.19 12.70 6.18
N ALA A 124 -15.29 11.77 6.54
CA ALA A 124 -15.34 11.05 7.81
C ALA A 124 -15.21 11.99 9.02
N ALA A 125 -14.38 13.05 8.93
CA ALA A 125 -14.17 14.01 10.01
C ALA A 125 -15.36 14.96 10.24
N VAL A 126 -16.10 15.31 9.16
CA VAL A 126 -17.17 16.33 9.20
C VAL A 126 -18.57 15.73 9.05
N GLY A 127 -18.67 14.40 8.85
CA GLY A 127 -19.94 13.71 8.62
C GLY A 127 -20.62 14.09 7.29
N LYS A 128 -19.82 14.41 6.25
CA LYS A 128 -20.33 14.74 4.90
C LYS A 128 -20.55 13.48 4.07
N ASP A 129 -21.29 13.62 2.96
CA ASP A 129 -21.43 12.51 2.00
C ASP A 129 -20.11 12.18 1.30
N LEU A 130 -20.00 10.92 0.84
CA LEU A 130 -18.79 10.38 0.22
C LEU A 130 -18.81 10.47 -1.32
N LYS A 131 -19.74 11.22 -1.91
CA LYS A 131 -19.93 11.26 -3.37
C LYS A 131 -18.74 11.86 -4.11
N GLU A 132 -18.09 12.84 -3.49
CA GLU A 132 -16.89 13.46 -4.05
C GLU A 132 -15.73 12.46 -4.10
N ALA A 133 -15.50 11.71 -3.02
CA ALA A 133 -14.51 10.64 -2.98
C ALA A 133 -14.79 9.56 -4.05
N GLN A 134 -16.05 9.13 -4.18
CA GLN A 134 -16.48 8.17 -5.22
C GLN A 134 -16.12 8.67 -6.62
N ARG A 135 -16.39 9.94 -6.94
CA ARG A 135 -16.07 10.53 -8.25
C ARG A 135 -14.57 10.54 -8.53
N PHE A 136 -13.75 10.80 -7.52
CA PHE A 136 -12.30 10.77 -7.68
C PHE A 136 -11.77 9.35 -7.90
N PHE A 137 -12.26 8.35 -7.15
CA PHE A 137 -11.87 6.96 -7.40
C PHE A 137 -12.27 6.49 -8.80
N LEU A 138 -13.49 6.82 -9.26
CA LEU A 138 -13.90 6.52 -10.63
C LEU A 138 -13.03 7.23 -11.67
N SER A 139 -12.67 8.49 -11.42
CA SER A 139 -11.77 9.26 -12.31
C SER A 139 -10.35 8.65 -12.35
N ALA A 140 -9.88 8.07 -11.23
CA ALA A 140 -8.62 7.34 -11.20
C ALA A 140 -8.68 6.09 -12.08
N VAL A 141 -9.75 5.28 -11.95
CA VAL A 141 -9.99 4.13 -12.83
C VAL A 141 -10.00 4.56 -14.30
N ASP A 142 -10.72 5.63 -14.62
CA ASP A 142 -10.82 6.12 -16.00
C ASP A 142 -9.45 6.54 -16.55
N ALA A 143 -8.62 7.23 -15.75
CA ALA A 143 -7.27 7.61 -16.14
C ALA A 143 -6.33 6.40 -16.33
N PHE A 144 -6.48 5.37 -15.50
CA PHE A 144 -5.66 4.16 -15.60
C PHE A 144 -6.07 3.26 -16.78
N VAL A 145 -7.34 2.92 -16.86
CA VAL A 145 -7.87 1.78 -17.66
C VAL A 145 -9.24 2.08 -18.30
N GLY A 146 -9.68 3.33 -18.30
CA GLY A 146 -10.96 3.74 -18.87
C GLY A 146 -11.10 3.47 -20.37
N PRO A 147 -12.31 3.66 -20.93
CA PRO A 147 -12.65 3.28 -22.30
C PRO A 147 -12.03 4.19 -23.39
N ARG A 148 -11.45 5.34 -23.02
CA ARG A 148 -10.93 6.32 -23.98
C ARG A 148 -9.53 5.92 -24.47
N SER A 149 -9.46 5.34 -25.66
CA SER A 149 -8.19 4.92 -26.27
C SER A 149 -7.24 6.11 -26.50
N GLY A 150 -5.99 5.97 -26.06
CA GLY A 150 -4.95 6.99 -26.22
C GLY A 150 -4.95 8.11 -25.16
N GLN A 151 -5.88 8.09 -24.20
CA GLN A 151 -5.90 9.03 -23.06
C GLN A 151 -5.72 8.34 -21.70
N THR A 152 -5.56 7.01 -21.71
CA THR A 152 -5.35 6.23 -20.48
C THR A 152 -3.93 5.71 -20.41
N ALA A 153 -3.46 5.49 -19.19
CA ALA A 153 -2.12 4.94 -18.95
C ALA A 153 -1.99 3.56 -19.63
N LEU A 154 -2.99 2.68 -19.48
CA LEU A 154 -2.95 1.34 -20.06
C LEU A 154 -2.86 1.38 -21.59
N SER A 155 -3.73 2.14 -22.26
CA SER A 155 -3.75 2.15 -23.73
C SER A 155 -2.50 2.79 -24.33
N ALA A 156 -1.91 3.79 -23.67
CA ALA A 156 -0.63 4.37 -24.09
C ALA A 156 0.53 3.38 -23.91
N LEU A 157 0.58 2.68 -22.78
CA LEU A 157 1.58 1.63 -22.50
C LEU A 157 1.47 0.46 -23.47
N GLU A 158 0.26 0.04 -23.83
CA GLU A 158 0.04 -1.05 -24.79
C GLU A 158 0.52 -0.68 -26.20
N LYS A 159 0.28 0.57 -26.63
CA LYS A 159 0.81 1.09 -27.91
C LYS A 159 2.33 1.14 -27.90
N GLU A 160 2.94 1.65 -26.83
CA GLU A 160 4.40 1.72 -26.70
C GLU A 160 5.02 0.31 -26.65
N LEU A 161 4.39 -0.62 -25.91
CA LEU A 161 4.83 -2.01 -25.86
C LEU A 161 4.75 -2.68 -27.23
N GLN A 162 3.69 -2.45 -27.99
CA GLN A 162 3.55 -2.97 -29.36
C GLN A 162 4.68 -2.45 -30.26
N GLN A 163 4.98 -1.14 -30.22
CA GLN A 163 6.09 -0.56 -30.99
C GLN A 163 7.44 -1.18 -30.61
N VAL A 164 7.70 -1.36 -29.32
CA VAL A 164 8.93 -2.01 -28.84
C VAL A 164 9.00 -3.46 -29.30
N GLU A 165 7.90 -4.20 -29.29
CA GLU A 165 7.85 -5.59 -29.75
C GLU A 165 8.08 -5.71 -31.26
N GLU A 166 7.53 -4.80 -32.06
CA GLU A 166 7.78 -4.71 -33.51
C GLU A 166 9.27 -4.45 -33.80
N LEU A 167 9.88 -3.47 -33.13
CA LEU A 167 11.32 -3.17 -33.26
C LEU A 167 12.19 -4.39 -32.88
N ILE A 168 11.89 -5.05 -31.75
CA ILE A 168 12.60 -6.28 -31.36
C ILE A 168 12.47 -7.36 -32.44
N GLY A 169 11.28 -7.50 -33.04
CA GLY A 169 11.02 -8.40 -34.15
C GLY A 169 11.93 -8.13 -35.35
N GLU A 170 12.10 -6.86 -35.72
CA GLU A 170 13.01 -6.46 -36.80
C GLU A 170 14.47 -6.86 -36.52
N TYR A 171 14.97 -6.65 -35.29
CA TYR A 171 16.32 -7.08 -34.93
C TYR A 171 16.48 -8.60 -34.99
N ARG A 172 15.48 -9.36 -34.50
CA ARG A 172 15.50 -10.83 -34.52
C ARG A 172 15.41 -11.41 -35.94
N GLY A 173 14.82 -10.67 -36.88
CA GLY A 173 14.78 -11.04 -38.29
C GLY A 173 16.11 -10.86 -39.03
N ARG A 174 17.09 -10.14 -38.46
CA ARG A 174 18.40 -9.90 -39.08
C ARG A 174 19.33 -11.09 -38.85
N ARG A 175 19.98 -11.58 -39.92
CA ARG A 175 20.96 -12.70 -39.85
C ARG A 175 22.24 -12.35 -39.08
N VAL A 176 22.65 -11.08 -39.09
CA VAL A 176 23.83 -10.58 -38.37
C VAL A 176 23.46 -9.26 -37.70
N ILE A 177 23.71 -9.17 -36.39
CA ILE A 177 23.51 -7.96 -35.60
C ILE A 177 24.89 -7.42 -35.20
N ALA A 178 25.22 -6.22 -35.68
CA ALA A 178 26.43 -5.49 -35.32
C ALA A 178 26.49 -5.19 -33.81
N PRO A 179 27.67 -4.94 -33.21
CA PRO A 179 27.79 -4.66 -31.78
C PRO A 179 26.88 -3.55 -31.25
N ASP A 180 26.71 -2.46 -32.00
CA ASP A 180 25.81 -1.35 -31.62
C ASP A 180 24.34 -1.78 -31.67
N GLY A 181 23.95 -2.56 -32.69
CA GLY A 181 22.61 -3.16 -32.76
C GLY A 181 22.31 -4.14 -31.63
N ARG A 182 23.33 -4.80 -31.05
CA ARG A 182 23.15 -5.64 -29.84
C ARG A 182 22.87 -4.79 -28.61
N ARG A 183 23.50 -3.62 -28.49
CA ARG A 183 23.24 -2.68 -27.39
C ARG A 183 21.81 -2.13 -27.47
N GLU A 184 21.39 -1.72 -28.66
CA GLU A 184 20.01 -1.26 -28.92
C GLU A 184 18.99 -2.36 -28.61
N LEU A 185 19.22 -3.60 -29.07
CA LEU A 185 18.34 -4.73 -28.76
C LEU A 185 18.23 -4.96 -27.24
N ASN A 186 19.34 -4.92 -26.51
CA ASN A 186 19.31 -5.04 -25.05
C ASN A 186 18.51 -3.92 -24.38
N GLN A 187 18.62 -2.67 -24.88
CA GLN A 187 17.82 -1.54 -24.38
C GLN A 187 16.33 -1.74 -24.67
N LEU A 188 15.98 -2.22 -25.86
CA LEU A 188 14.59 -2.54 -26.22
C LEU A 188 14.02 -3.65 -25.34
N GLU A 189 14.79 -4.71 -25.06
CA GLU A 189 14.36 -5.80 -24.17
C GLU A 189 14.17 -5.33 -22.73
N GLN A 190 15.04 -4.44 -22.24
CA GLN A 190 14.86 -3.78 -20.93
C GLN A 190 13.62 -2.88 -20.91
N SER A 191 13.39 -2.11 -21.98
CA SER A 191 12.19 -1.28 -22.13
C SER A 191 10.92 -2.13 -22.11
N ARG A 192 10.92 -3.25 -22.85
CA ARG A 192 9.80 -4.21 -22.89
C ARG A 192 9.45 -4.72 -21.49
N GLU A 193 10.43 -5.15 -20.70
CA GLU A 193 10.14 -5.64 -19.33
C GLU A 193 9.68 -4.52 -18.40
N ARG A 194 10.21 -3.30 -18.54
CA ARG A 194 9.74 -2.12 -17.79
C ARG A 194 8.28 -1.80 -18.11
N LEU A 195 7.92 -1.76 -19.40
CA LEU A 195 6.57 -1.49 -19.88
C LEU A 195 5.59 -2.59 -19.43
N ARG A 196 6.00 -3.87 -19.46
CA ARG A 196 5.20 -4.98 -18.92
C ARG A 196 4.93 -4.81 -17.43
N GLY A 197 5.94 -4.43 -16.65
CA GLY A 197 5.79 -4.12 -15.23
C GLY A 197 4.81 -2.97 -14.99
N ARG A 198 4.95 -1.88 -15.76
CA ARG A 198 4.09 -0.70 -15.67
C ARG A 198 2.64 -0.99 -16.05
N ARG A 199 2.42 -1.82 -17.09
CA ARG A 199 1.09 -2.30 -17.50
C ARG A 199 0.37 -3.00 -16.36
N VAL A 200 1.07 -3.92 -15.68
CA VAL A 200 0.53 -4.66 -14.54
C VAL A 200 0.24 -3.70 -13.36
N GLN A 201 1.14 -2.76 -13.09
CA GLN A 201 0.95 -1.77 -12.03
C GLN A 201 -0.32 -0.93 -12.24
N VAL A 202 -0.56 -0.46 -13.46
CA VAL A 202 -1.77 0.32 -13.80
C VAL A 202 -3.04 -0.50 -13.57
N GLN A 203 -3.02 -1.78 -13.94
CA GLN A 203 -4.17 -2.67 -13.73
C GLN A 203 -4.42 -2.94 -12.23
N LEU A 204 -3.36 -3.10 -11.43
CA LEU A 204 -3.46 -3.24 -9.98
C LEU A 204 -4.04 -1.99 -9.32
N LEU A 205 -3.55 -0.81 -9.69
CA LEU A 205 -4.04 0.47 -9.14
C LEU A 205 -5.49 0.72 -9.51
N ALA A 206 -5.93 0.29 -10.70
CA ALA A 206 -7.34 0.35 -11.06
C ALA A 206 -8.20 -0.61 -10.20
N ALA A 207 -7.69 -1.81 -9.88
CA ALA A 207 -8.38 -2.72 -8.96
C ALA A 207 -8.47 -2.13 -7.54
N GLU A 208 -7.37 -1.53 -7.06
CA GLU A 208 -7.30 -0.85 -5.77
C GLU A 208 -8.27 0.34 -5.70
N ALA A 209 -8.37 1.14 -6.76
CA ALA A 209 -9.33 2.24 -6.85
C ALA A 209 -10.78 1.76 -6.67
N PHE A 210 -11.16 0.62 -7.27
CA PHE A 210 -12.49 0.01 -7.06
C PHE A 210 -12.67 -0.52 -5.63
N SER A 211 -11.63 -1.12 -5.06
CA SER A 211 -11.66 -1.59 -3.66
C SER A 211 -11.88 -0.43 -2.69
N GLU A 212 -11.11 0.66 -2.83
CA GLU A 212 -11.25 1.85 -1.98
C GLU A 212 -12.55 2.63 -2.23
N MET A 213 -13.06 2.61 -3.47
CA MET A 213 -14.37 3.18 -3.78
C MET A 213 -15.49 2.43 -3.05
N ALA A 214 -15.33 1.12 -2.80
CA ALA A 214 -16.31 0.36 -2.02
C ALA A 214 -16.47 0.92 -0.61
N GLU A 215 -15.38 1.37 0.03
CA GLU A 215 -15.40 2.00 1.35
C GLU A 215 -16.17 3.34 1.38
N CYS A 216 -16.56 3.87 0.22
CA CYS A 216 -17.41 5.05 0.12
C CYS A 216 -18.91 4.75 0.09
N PHE A 217 -19.30 3.48 0.07
CA PHE A 217 -20.68 3.02 0.07
C PHE A 217 -21.03 2.36 1.41
N GLU A 218 -22.33 2.26 1.70
CA GLU A 218 -22.80 1.48 2.84
C GLU A 218 -22.44 0.00 2.63
N GLN A 219 -21.96 -0.66 3.69
CA GLN A 219 -21.63 -2.08 3.65
C GLN A 219 -22.84 -2.91 3.19
N ASP A 220 -22.59 -3.93 2.38
CA ASP A 220 -23.61 -4.82 1.79
C ASP A 220 -24.62 -4.13 0.84
N SER A 221 -24.44 -2.84 0.52
CA SER A 221 -25.20 -2.18 -0.54
C SER A 221 -24.88 -2.76 -1.92
N LYS A 222 -25.75 -2.49 -2.89
CA LYS A 222 -25.57 -2.94 -4.27
C LYS A 222 -24.32 -2.32 -4.88
N GLU A 223 -24.11 -1.03 -4.64
CA GLU A 223 -22.98 -0.25 -5.12
C GLU A 223 -21.66 -0.74 -4.51
N TRP A 224 -21.67 -1.01 -3.19
CA TRP A 224 -20.54 -1.63 -2.50
C TRP A 224 -20.15 -2.97 -3.11
N SER A 225 -21.13 -3.87 -3.29
CA SER A 225 -20.91 -5.20 -3.86
C SER A 225 -20.40 -5.12 -5.29
N GLN A 226 -20.98 -4.24 -6.11
CA GLN A 226 -20.55 -4.02 -7.50
C GLN A 226 -19.11 -3.51 -7.59
N SER A 227 -18.73 -2.59 -6.71
CA SER A 227 -17.36 -2.06 -6.66
C SER A 227 -16.35 -3.16 -6.31
N LEU A 228 -16.66 -3.98 -5.30
CA LEU A 228 -15.80 -5.10 -4.91
C LEU A 228 -15.75 -6.22 -5.97
N GLU A 229 -16.84 -6.54 -6.65
CA GLU A 229 -16.84 -7.53 -7.74
C GLU A 229 -15.97 -7.06 -8.92
N GLU A 230 -15.98 -5.75 -9.22
CA GLU A 230 -15.11 -5.18 -10.25
C GLU A 230 -13.63 -5.17 -9.83
N ALA A 231 -13.34 -4.88 -8.55
CA ALA A 231 -11.99 -5.04 -7.99
C ALA A 231 -11.53 -6.50 -8.08
N LEU A 232 -12.39 -7.45 -7.68
CA LEU A 232 -12.14 -8.88 -7.70
C LEU A 232 -11.77 -9.37 -9.11
N ARG A 233 -12.58 -9.01 -10.11
CA ARG A 233 -12.35 -9.36 -11.51
C ARG A 233 -10.98 -8.88 -12.00
N ARG A 234 -10.56 -7.68 -11.59
CA ARG A 234 -9.29 -7.09 -12.00
C ARG A 234 -8.09 -7.72 -11.28
N TYR A 235 -8.19 -7.95 -9.98
CA TYR A 235 -7.15 -8.68 -9.24
C TYR A 235 -6.92 -10.07 -9.82
N HIS A 236 -8.01 -10.80 -10.11
CA HIS A 236 -7.94 -12.10 -10.75
C HIS A 236 -7.25 -12.03 -12.13
N ALA A 237 -7.60 -11.06 -12.97
CA ALA A 237 -6.98 -10.86 -14.28
C ALA A 237 -5.46 -10.58 -14.17
N VAL A 238 -5.04 -9.76 -13.22
CA VAL A 238 -3.62 -9.49 -12.97
C VAL A 238 -2.89 -10.77 -12.54
N TYR A 239 -3.46 -11.52 -11.60
CA TYR A 239 -2.90 -12.79 -11.14
C TYR A 239 -2.71 -13.77 -12.31
N LEU A 240 -3.74 -13.98 -13.15
CA LEU A 240 -3.64 -14.87 -14.31
C LEU A 240 -2.56 -14.43 -15.31
N SER A 241 -2.35 -13.13 -15.48
CA SER A 241 -1.33 -12.60 -16.40
C SER A 241 0.10 -12.76 -15.89
N THR A 242 0.30 -12.80 -14.56
CA THR A 242 1.64 -12.80 -13.94
C THR A 242 1.72 -13.62 -12.63
N PRO A 243 1.32 -14.91 -12.63
CA PRO A 243 1.01 -15.65 -11.40
C PRO A 243 2.21 -15.86 -10.46
N THR A 244 3.43 -15.88 -11.00
CA THR A 244 4.67 -16.10 -10.24
C THR A 244 5.45 -14.82 -9.95
N ARG A 245 5.00 -13.67 -10.47
CA ARG A 245 5.65 -12.38 -10.19
C ARG A 245 5.02 -11.74 -8.94
N SER A 246 5.78 -10.90 -8.26
CA SER A 246 5.34 -10.17 -7.05
C SER A 246 3.98 -9.50 -7.19
N ALA A 247 3.75 -8.83 -8.33
CA ALA A 247 2.49 -8.17 -8.63
C ALA A 247 1.30 -9.12 -8.72
N GLY A 248 1.46 -10.31 -9.33
CA GLY A 248 0.41 -11.33 -9.38
C GLY A 248 0.14 -11.95 -8.01
N LEU A 249 1.18 -12.19 -7.20
CA LEU A 249 1.01 -12.68 -5.83
C LEU A 249 0.31 -11.66 -4.92
N TRP A 250 0.61 -10.36 -5.10
CA TRP A 250 -0.13 -9.28 -4.44
C TRP A 250 -1.59 -9.23 -4.90
N ALA A 251 -1.84 -9.35 -6.21
CA ALA A 251 -3.21 -9.42 -6.72
C ALA A 251 -3.99 -10.59 -6.12
N ARG A 252 -3.35 -11.76 -5.99
CA ARG A 252 -3.95 -12.95 -5.38
C ARG A 252 -4.31 -12.74 -3.91
N LEU A 253 -3.47 -11.99 -3.17
CA LEU A 253 -3.76 -11.61 -1.78
C LEU A 253 -5.02 -10.74 -1.69
N GLU A 254 -5.08 -9.69 -2.49
CA GLU A 254 -6.22 -8.77 -2.49
C GLU A 254 -7.50 -9.42 -3.06
N GLU A 255 -7.38 -10.34 -4.01
CA GLU A 255 -8.49 -11.19 -4.48
C GLU A 255 -9.11 -11.98 -3.31
N GLY A 256 -8.27 -12.66 -2.52
CA GLY A 256 -8.73 -13.42 -1.35
C GLY A 256 -9.41 -12.54 -0.31
N LYS A 257 -8.83 -11.37 0.00
CA LYS A 257 -9.42 -10.39 0.93
C LYS A 257 -10.76 -9.85 0.42
N THR A 258 -10.86 -9.58 -0.88
CA THR A 258 -12.10 -9.09 -1.52
C THR A 258 -13.20 -10.15 -1.48
N LEU A 259 -12.88 -11.42 -1.72
CA LEU A 259 -13.82 -12.54 -1.57
C LEU A 259 -14.33 -12.67 -0.14
N LEU A 260 -13.46 -12.53 0.86
CA LEU A 260 -13.87 -12.54 2.26
C LEU A 260 -14.81 -11.37 2.59
N ALA A 261 -14.50 -10.16 2.09
CA ALA A 261 -15.34 -8.99 2.26
C ALA A 261 -16.74 -9.24 1.68
N LEU A 262 -16.84 -9.75 0.46
CA LEU A 262 -18.09 -10.12 -0.23
C LEU A 262 -18.86 -11.30 0.42
N GLY A 263 -18.38 -11.84 1.55
CA GLY A 263 -19.02 -12.97 2.23
C GLY A 263 -18.79 -14.33 1.56
N ARG A 264 -17.97 -14.41 0.50
CA ARG A 264 -17.56 -15.65 -0.19
C ARG A 264 -16.43 -16.34 0.59
N LYS A 265 -16.72 -16.66 1.86
CA LYS A 265 -15.73 -17.07 2.88
C LYS A 265 -14.86 -18.24 2.42
N LYS A 266 -15.47 -19.32 1.93
CA LYS A 266 -14.75 -20.53 1.51
C LYS A 266 -13.76 -20.23 0.37
N GLU A 267 -14.21 -19.53 -0.67
CA GLU A 267 -13.38 -19.17 -1.81
C GLU A 267 -12.23 -18.24 -1.40
N GLY A 268 -12.52 -17.22 -0.58
CA GLY A 268 -11.50 -16.31 -0.06
C GLY A 268 -10.46 -17.02 0.82
N GLN A 269 -10.89 -17.94 1.68
CA GLN A 269 -10.00 -18.75 2.51
C GLN A 269 -9.09 -19.65 1.66
N GLU A 270 -9.65 -20.35 0.67
CA GLU A 270 -8.88 -21.20 -0.25
C GLU A 270 -7.80 -20.38 -0.98
N VAL A 271 -8.15 -19.20 -1.49
CA VAL A 271 -7.21 -18.28 -2.17
C VAL A 271 -6.07 -17.86 -1.24
N LEU A 272 -6.39 -17.41 -0.03
CA LEU A 272 -5.38 -16.94 0.92
C LEU A 272 -4.50 -18.07 1.44
N LEU A 273 -5.05 -19.26 1.65
CA LEU A 273 -4.29 -20.44 2.09
C LEU A 273 -3.21 -20.83 1.10
N GLU A 274 -3.44 -20.71 -0.22
CA GLU A 274 -2.39 -20.93 -1.22
C GLU A 274 -1.20 -19.98 -1.04
N ILE A 275 -1.45 -18.71 -0.72
CA ILE A 275 -0.39 -17.73 -0.46
C ILE A 275 0.42 -18.15 0.77
N THR A 276 -0.24 -18.66 1.81
CA THR A 276 0.47 -19.12 3.02
C THR A 276 1.43 -20.27 2.77
N LYS A 277 1.31 -21.00 1.65
CA LYS A 277 2.17 -22.15 1.28
C LYS A 277 3.45 -21.73 0.55
N LEU A 278 3.57 -20.47 0.15
CA LEU A 278 4.73 -19.97 -0.58
C LEU A 278 6.02 -20.02 0.28
N PRO A 279 7.20 -20.24 -0.32
CA PRO A 279 8.46 -20.26 0.41
C PRO A 279 8.82 -18.86 0.95
N SER A 280 9.07 -18.74 2.25
CA SER A 280 9.40 -17.45 2.91
C SER A 280 10.86 -17.01 2.77
N SER A 281 11.60 -17.53 1.78
CA SER A 281 13.02 -17.18 1.60
C SER A 281 13.23 -15.72 1.17
N GLU A 282 12.22 -15.10 0.56
CA GLU A 282 12.23 -13.71 0.15
C GLU A 282 11.38 -12.86 1.10
N ALA A 283 11.90 -11.69 1.50
CA ALA A 283 11.22 -10.78 2.44
C ALA A 283 9.82 -10.36 1.96
N LEU A 284 9.66 -10.13 0.65
CA LEU A 284 8.36 -9.79 0.06
C LEU A 284 7.34 -10.93 0.20
N ILE A 285 7.76 -12.17 -0.08
CA ILE A 285 6.88 -13.34 0.07
C ILE A 285 6.52 -13.56 1.54
N TYR A 286 7.46 -13.35 2.45
CA TYR A 286 7.18 -13.37 3.88
C TYR A 286 6.10 -12.36 4.27
N GLN A 287 6.19 -11.11 3.81
CA GLN A 287 5.18 -10.07 4.08
C GLN A 287 3.80 -10.43 3.51
N LEU A 288 3.74 -10.98 2.29
CA LEU A 288 2.49 -11.46 1.70
C LEU A 288 1.84 -12.57 2.55
N ARG A 289 2.66 -13.50 3.06
CA ARG A 289 2.19 -14.56 3.96
C ARG A 289 1.66 -14.01 5.27
N VAL A 290 2.35 -13.04 5.88
CA VAL A 290 1.88 -12.36 7.10
C VAL A 290 0.50 -11.75 6.87
N LYS A 291 0.31 -10.98 5.79
CA LYS A 291 -0.98 -10.37 5.45
C LYS A 291 -2.08 -11.40 5.16
N ALA A 292 -1.74 -12.50 4.47
CA ALA A 292 -2.70 -13.57 4.18
C ALA A 292 -3.17 -14.27 5.46
N VAL A 293 -2.23 -14.62 6.35
CA VAL A 293 -2.55 -15.26 7.64
C VAL A 293 -3.35 -14.31 8.52
N ASP A 294 -2.98 -13.03 8.61
CA ASP A 294 -3.75 -12.02 9.35
C ASP A 294 -5.20 -11.92 8.85
N SER A 295 -5.40 -11.91 7.53
CA SER A 295 -6.73 -11.84 6.92
C SER A 295 -7.57 -13.10 7.20
N LEU A 296 -6.95 -14.29 7.15
CA LEU A 296 -7.60 -15.55 7.54
C LEU A 296 -8.01 -15.54 9.01
N LEU A 297 -7.11 -15.12 9.90
CA LEU A 297 -7.38 -15.01 11.33
C LEU A 297 -8.52 -14.02 11.63
N ALA A 298 -8.57 -12.88 10.94
CA ALA A 298 -9.69 -11.93 11.05
C ALA A 298 -11.02 -12.57 10.64
N SER A 299 -11.02 -13.38 9.58
CA SER A 299 -12.22 -14.10 9.16
C SER A 299 -12.66 -15.15 10.17
N TRP A 300 -11.72 -15.86 10.81
CA TRP A 300 -12.00 -16.94 11.75
C TRP A 300 -12.38 -16.45 13.15
N THR A 301 -11.80 -15.35 13.61
CA THR A 301 -12.14 -14.75 14.91
C THR A 301 -13.60 -14.27 14.96
N ASN A 302 -14.17 -13.90 13.81
CA ASN A 302 -15.57 -13.50 13.66
C ASN A 302 -16.58 -14.65 13.54
N THR A 303 -16.15 -15.91 13.66
CA THR A 303 -17.07 -17.08 13.64
C THR A 303 -17.42 -17.57 15.04
N THR A 304 -18.58 -18.21 15.18
CA THR A 304 -19.02 -18.84 16.44
C THR A 304 -18.60 -20.30 16.56
N SER A 305 -18.41 -20.99 15.43
CA SER A 305 -18.03 -22.41 15.38
C SER A 305 -16.51 -22.57 15.33
N LEU A 306 -15.96 -23.41 16.21
CA LEU A 306 -14.55 -23.81 16.17
C LEU A 306 -14.21 -24.61 14.91
N LYS A 307 -15.19 -25.24 14.25
CA LYS A 307 -14.92 -25.98 13.01
C LYS A 307 -14.50 -25.04 11.87
N ASP A 308 -14.92 -23.79 11.95
CA ASP A 308 -14.68 -22.80 10.91
C ASP A 308 -13.21 -22.35 10.89
N ASP A 309 -12.45 -22.63 11.95
CA ASP A 309 -11.04 -22.29 12.08
C ASP A 309 -10.10 -23.51 11.95
N GLU A 310 -10.60 -24.70 11.59
CA GLU A 310 -9.82 -25.97 11.49
C GLU A 310 -8.55 -25.85 10.63
N GLN A 311 -8.55 -24.95 9.64
CA GLN A 311 -7.42 -24.69 8.75
C GLN A 311 -6.30 -23.86 9.41
N PHE A 312 -6.51 -23.32 10.62
CA PHE A 312 -5.43 -22.85 11.49
C PHE A 312 -4.73 -24.05 12.13
N ASP A 313 -3.95 -24.73 11.29
CA ASP A 313 -3.20 -25.96 11.56
C ASP A 313 -1.85 -25.69 12.24
N GLU A 314 -1.12 -26.77 12.55
CA GLU A 314 0.19 -26.68 13.20
C GLU A 314 1.21 -25.92 12.34
N ARG A 315 1.12 -25.99 11.01
CA ARG A 315 2.02 -25.27 10.09
C ARG A 315 1.83 -23.76 10.22
N LEU A 316 0.59 -23.28 10.24
CA LEU A 316 0.29 -21.87 10.46
C LEU A 316 0.65 -21.43 11.88
N ARG A 317 0.39 -22.28 12.88
CA ARG A 317 0.78 -22.04 14.27
C ARG A 317 2.30 -21.84 14.42
N GLN A 318 3.10 -22.71 13.83
CA GLN A 318 4.56 -22.55 13.83
C GLN A 318 5.02 -21.29 13.07
N PHE A 319 4.35 -20.95 11.96
CA PHE A 319 4.65 -19.73 11.23
C PHE A 319 4.43 -18.46 12.06
N VAL A 320 3.32 -18.36 12.80
CA VAL A 320 3.03 -17.17 13.62
C VAL A 320 3.89 -17.07 14.87
N LEU A 321 4.36 -18.21 15.40
CA LEU A 321 5.31 -18.26 16.51
C LEU A 321 6.74 -17.93 16.08
N GLY A 322 7.06 -18.08 14.80
CA GLY A 322 8.37 -17.79 14.24
C GLY A 322 8.80 -16.33 14.43
N GLU A 323 10.12 -16.14 14.38
CA GLU A 323 10.72 -14.80 14.42
C GLU A 323 10.40 -14.00 13.14
N SER A 324 10.39 -12.67 13.26
CA SER A 324 10.20 -11.80 12.11
C SER A 324 11.44 -11.81 11.22
N LEU A 325 11.24 -11.98 9.91
CA LEU A 325 12.30 -11.77 8.90
C LEU A 325 12.43 -10.31 8.47
N VAL A 326 11.63 -9.41 9.05
CA VAL A 326 11.56 -7.99 8.70
C VAL A 326 11.73 -7.13 9.96
N SER A 327 12.59 -6.11 9.87
CA SER A 327 12.79 -5.08 10.89
C SER A 327 12.64 -3.69 10.24
N PRO A 328 11.88 -2.75 10.83
CA PRO A 328 11.13 -2.87 12.09
C PRO A 328 9.89 -3.78 11.99
N LEU A 329 9.37 -4.22 13.14
CA LEU A 329 8.08 -4.93 13.21
C LEU A 329 6.96 -4.02 12.67
N ASN A 330 6.21 -4.51 11.69
CA ASN A 330 5.10 -3.76 11.11
C ASN A 330 3.76 -4.09 11.80
N SER A 331 2.74 -3.26 11.55
CA SER A 331 1.39 -3.41 12.11
C SER A 331 0.78 -4.78 11.80
N ASP A 332 0.97 -5.27 10.57
CA ASP A 332 0.35 -6.51 10.09
C ASP A 332 0.90 -7.74 10.83
N TYR A 333 2.21 -7.74 11.12
CA TYR A 333 2.83 -8.81 11.90
C TYR A 333 2.28 -8.84 13.34
N LEU A 334 2.09 -7.67 13.95
CA LEU A 334 1.50 -7.57 15.29
C LEU A 334 0.02 -7.96 15.29
N ALA A 335 -0.73 -7.58 14.25
CA ALA A 335 -2.12 -8.00 14.04
C ALA A 335 -2.23 -9.53 13.95
N MET A 336 -1.39 -10.13 13.11
CA MET A 336 -1.32 -11.58 12.91
C MET A 336 -1.04 -12.30 14.23
N LYS A 337 -0.03 -11.87 14.99
CA LYS A 337 0.31 -12.47 16.29
C LYS A 337 -0.82 -12.31 17.31
N TYR A 338 -1.42 -11.13 17.39
CA TYR A 338 -2.51 -10.86 18.33
C TYR A 338 -3.76 -11.70 18.02
N ARG A 339 -4.24 -11.69 16.78
CA ARG A 339 -5.42 -12.48 16.38
C ARG A 339 -5.17 -13.99 16.50
N SER A 340 -3.93 -14.45 16.30
CA SER A 340 -3.55 -15.83 16.59
C SER A 340 -3.70 -16.16 18.08
N ALA A 341 -3.26 -15.26 18.96
CA ALA A 341 -3.40 -15.42 20.41
C ALA A 341 -4.89 -15.48 20.83
N GLU A 342 -5.74 -14.60 20.27
CA GLU A 342 -7.18 -14.62 20.51
C GLU A 342 -7.83 -15.92 20.03
N LEU A 343 -7.48 -16.38 18.82
CA LEU A 343 -8.04 -17.60 18.26
C LEU A 343 -7.67 -18.84 19.11
N LEU A 344 -6.41 -18.93 19.54
CA LEU A 344 -5.94 -20.01 20.41
C LEU A 344 -6.57 -19.93 21.81
N TRP A 345 -6.76 -18.72 22.35
CA TRP A 345 -7.46 -18.51 23.62
C TRP A 345 -8.92 -18.96 23.54
N ARG A 346 -9.64 -18.57 22.48
CA ARG A 346 -11.01 -19.02 22.21
C ARG A 346 -11.11 -20.55 22.17
N ARG A 347 -10.17 -21.22 21.49
CA ARG A 347 -10.08 -22.68 21.46
C ARG A 347 -9.88 -23.28 22.86
N LEU A 348 -9.05 -22.66 23.71
CA LEU A 348 -8.81 -23.10 25.09
C LEU A 348 -10.05 -22.96 25.99
N GLU A 349 -10.82 -21.90 25.81
CA GLU A 349 -12.06 -21.66 26.58
C GLU A 349 -13.19 -22.59 26.15
N ALA A 350 -13.35 -22.80 24.85
CA ALA A 350 -14.44 -23.60 24.30
C ALA A 350 -14.17 -25.11 24.33
N SER A 351 -12.91 -25.53 24.36
CA SER A 351 -12.55 -26.95 24.43
C SER A 351 -12.51 -27.45 25.87
N SER A 352 -13.22 -28.55 26.16
CA SER A 352 -12.76 -29.51 27.16
C SER A 352 -11.53 -30.22 26.58
N VAL A 353 -10.38 -29.53 26.51
CA VAL A 353 -9.17 -30.16 25.95
C VAL A 353 -8.86 -31.40 26.79
N ASP A 354 -9.16 -32.59 26.26
CA ASP A 354 -9.11 -33.85 26.99
C ASP A 354 -7.67 -34.18 27.45
N SER A 355 -6.68 -33.65 26.74
CA SER A 355 -5.26 -33.76 27.10
C SER A 355 -4.75 -32.52 27.83
N LYS A 356 -4.34 -32.73 29.09
CA LYS A 356 -3.67 -31.72 29.93
C LYS A 356 -2.44 -31.12 29.25
N ASP A 357 -1.73 -31.90 28.42
CA ASP A 357 -0.51 -31.44 27.75
C ASP A 357 -0.81 -30.59 26.51
N ALA A 358 -1.87 -30.91 25.75
CA ALA A 358 -2.35 -30.05 24.67
C ALA A 358 -2.81 -28.69 25.21
N ARG A 359 -3.50 -28.68 26.35
CA ARG A 359 -3.91 -27.43 27.02
C ARG A 359 -2.72 -26.58 27.44
N LYS A 360 -1.67 -27.20 28.00
CA LYS A 360 -0.43 -26.50 28.38
C LYS A 360 0.29 -25.92 27.17
N SER A 361 0.38 -26.68 26.08
CA SER A 361 1.05 -26.24 24.84
C SER A 361 0.34 -25.03 24.23
N LEU A 362 -0.99 -25.08 24.08
CA LEU A 362 -1.77 -23.95 23.57
C LEU A 362 -1.61 -22.71 24.45
N LEU A 363 -1.65 -22.89 25.77
CA LEU A 363 -1.52 -21.78 26.72
C LEU A 363 -0.11 -21.16 26.68
N ALA A 364 0.93 -21.96 26.47
CA ALA A 364 2.29 -21.46 26.27
C ALA A 364 2.38 -20.56 25.02
N ASP A 365 1.74 -20.96 23.93
CA ASP A 365 1.77 -20.20 22.68
C ASP A 365 0.98 -18.89 22.77
N VAL A 366 -0.20 -18.92 23.39
CA VAL A 366 -0.97 -17.70 23.68
C VAL A 366 -0.11 -16.71 24.46
N ARG A 367 0.64 -17.18 25.47
CA ARG A 367 1.56 -16.34 26.24
C ARG A 367 2.69 -15.76 25.38
N ILE A 368 3.31 -16.56 24.52
CA ILE A 368 4.41 -16.10 23.64
C ILE A 368 3.89 -14.98 22.74
N LEU A 369 2.82 -15.23 22.00
CA LEU A 369 2.24 -14.30 21.04
C LEU A 369 1.77 -13.00 21.70
N ALA A 370 1.02 -13.10 22.81
CA ALA A 370 0.52 -11.93 23.51
C ALA A 370 1.64 -11.09 24.14
N ARG A 371 2.69 -11.72 24.68
CA ARG A 371 3.86 -11.01 25.21
C ARG A 371 4.63 -10.27 24.12
N ASP A 372 4.81 -10.88 22.95
CA ASP A 372 5.51 -10.23 21.83
C ASP A 372 4.77 -8.97 21.38
N VAL A 373 3.45 -9.04 21.23
CA VAL A 373 2.62 -7.88 20.86
C VAL A 373 2.62 -6.81 21.97
N ALA A 374 2.47 -7.22 23.23
CA ALA A 374 2.45 -6.29 24.36
C ALA A 374 3.78 -5.53 24.53
N LYS A 375 4.92 -6.17 24.21
CA LYS A 375 6.27 -5.59 24.25
C LYS A 375 6.53 -4.65 23.08
N ALA A 376 6.23 -5.09 21.85
CA ALA A 376 6.45 -4.28 20.64
C ALA A 376 5.61 -2.99 20.66
N GLY A 377 4.47 -3.03 21.36
CA GLY A 377 3.54 -1.94 21.45
C GLY A 377 2.72 -1.79 20.15
N GLY A 378 1.70 -0.93 20.16
CA GLY A 378 0.96 -0.52 18.97
C GLY A 378 -0.53 -0.62 19.25
N ILE A 379 -1.35 -0.56 18.21
CA ILE A 379 -2.82 -0.60 18.34
C ILE A 379 -3.34 -1.89 19.03
N TYR A 380 -2.58 -2.99 18.97
CA TYR A 380 -2.96 -4.27 19.60
C TYR A 380 -2.35 -4.48 21.00
N ALA A 381 -1.49 -3.59 21.48
CA ALA A 381 -0.74 -3.83 22.71
C ALA A 381 -1.62 -3.78 23.97
N ALA A 382 -2.58 -2.86 24.02
CA ALA A 382 -3.53 -2.79 25.13
C ALA A 382 -4.37 -4.07 25.22
N SER A 383 -4.91 -4.52 24.08
CA SER A 383 -5.70 -5.76 24.02
C SER A 383 -4.85 -7.00 24.34
N ALA A 384 -3.59 -7.05 23.90
CA ALA A 384 -2.66 -8.11 24.25
C ALA A 384 -2.36 -8.16 25.76
N ARG A 385 -2.23 -7.01 26.43
CA ARG A 385 -2.07 -6.93 27.89
C ARG A 385 -3.31 -7.44 28.62
N LYS A 386 -4.50 -7.04 28.17
CA LYS A 386 -5.77 -7.53 28.71
C LYS A 386 -5.89 -9.05 28.58
N LEU A 387 -5.45 -9.63 27.47
CA LEU A 387 -5.39 -11.08 27.30
C LEU A 387 -4.42 -11.70 28.31
N LEU A 388 -3.21 -11.15 28.49
CA LEU A 388 -2.23 -11.65 29.47
C LEU A 388 -2.76 -11.65 30.91
N GLU A 389 -3.56 -10.65 31.29
CA GLU A 389 -4.19 -10.59 32.62
C GLU A 389 -5.11 -11.80 32.89
N GLN A 390 -5.74 -12.34 31.86
CA GLN A 390 -6.62 -13.51 31.94
C GLN A 390 -5.85 -14.84 32.06
N LEU A 391 -4.56 -14.88 31.70
CA LEU A 391 -3.74 -16.11 31.66
C LEU A 391 -3.11 -16.49 33.01
N GLY A 392 -3.16 -15.60 34.01
CA GLY A 392 -2.73 -15.88 35.38
C GLY A 392 -1.87 -14.80 36.03
N ARG A 393 -1.58 -14.95 37.34
CA ARG A 393 -0.94 -13.92 38.18
C ARG A 393 0.41 -13.41 37.67
N GLN A 394 1.27 -14.29 37.15
CA GLN A 394 2.60 -13.90 36.65
C GLN A 394 2.50 -13.09 35.34
N ASP A 395 1.56 -13.45 34.47
CA ASP A 395 1.31 -12.75 33.20
C ASP A 395 0.64 -11.41 33.45
N ALA A 396 -0.31 -11.33 34.39
CA ALA A 396 -0.91 -10.09 34.86
C ALA A 396 0.15 -9.12 35.42
N ALA A 397 1.08 -9.60 36.26
CA ALA A 397 2.17 -8.78 36.77
C ALA A 397 3.18 -8.35 35.69
N PHE A 398 3.29 -9.09 34.58
CA PHE A 398 4.08 -8.68 33.43
C PHE A 398 3.36 -7.62 32.58
N ALA A 399 2.06 -7.81 32.34
CA ALA A 399 1.20 -6.86 31.63
C ALA A 399 1.13 -5.50 32.35
N ASP A 400 0.94 -5.51 33.68
CA ASP A 400 0.92 -4.32 34.52
C ASP A 400 2.26 -3.55 34.45
N ARG A 401 3.40 -4.25 34.49
CA ARG A 401 4.72 -3.62 34.31
C ARG A 401 4.86 -2.94 32.94
N LEU A 402 4.39 -3.57 31.87
CA LEU A 402 4.42 -2.97 30.53
C LEU A 402 3.43 -1.81 30.39
N GLY A 403 2.25 -1.90 31.00
CA GLY A 403 1.24 -0.85 31.03
C GLY A 403 1.73 0.42 31.73
N ARG A 404 2.56 0.26 32.77
CA ARG A 404 3.22 1.35 33.50
C ARG A 404 4.52 1.83 32.86
N SER A 405 4.84 1.45 31.62
CA SER A 405 6.00 2.01 30.93
C SER A 405 5.72 3.41 30.40
N PHE A 406 6.76 4.23 30.23
CA PHE A 406 6.64 5.55 29.61
C PHE A 406 6.01 5.46 28.21
N VAL A 407 6.47 4.50 27.38
CA VAL A 407 5.95 4.29 26.02
C VAL A 407 4.47 3.90 26.03
N ALA A 408 4.03 3.05 26.97
CA ALA A 408 2.63 2.71 27.11
C ALA A 408 1.77 3.90 27.56
N SER A 409 2.28 4.69 28.49
CA SER A 409 1.61 5.91 28.98
C SER A 409 1.49 6.95 27.87
N PHE A 410 2.56 7.16 27.09
CA PHE A 410 2.57 8.07 25.95
C PHE A 410 1.55 7.65 24.88
N ARG A 411 1.51 6.37 24.50
CA ARG A 411 0.52 5.88 23.51
C ARG A 411 -0.91 5.95 24.00
N HIS A 412 -1.15 5.67 25.29
CA HIS A 412 -2.48 5.83 25.86
C HIS A 412 -2.91 7.30 25.81
N ALA A 413 -2.01 8.25 26.09
CA ALA A 413 -2.28 9.67 25.90
C ALA A 413 -2.58 10.03 24.44
N GLU A 414 -1.86 9.47 23.46
CA GLU A 414 -2.16 9.68 22.04
C GLU A 414 -3.55 9.15 21.64
N GLU A 415 -3.93 7.94 22.09
CA GLU A 415 -5.24 7.36 21.83
C GLU A 415 -6.38 8.21 22.41
N VAL A 416 -6.23 8.69 23.65
CA VAL A 416 -7.19 9.58 24.31
C VAL A 416 -7.32 10.90 23.55
N LEU A 417 -6.21 11.46 23.08
CA LEU A 417 -6.20 12.66 22.26
C LEU A 417 -6.86 12.44 20.89
N GLU A 418 -6.67 11.27 20.27
CA GLU A 418 -7.26 10.93 18.98
C GLU A 418 -8.77 10.67 19.08
N GLN A 419 -9.23 10.01 20.14
CA GLN A 419 -10.65 9.86 20.45
C GLN A 419 -11.33 11.21 20.70
N TYR A 420 -10.64 12.14 21.36
CA TYR A 420 -11.12 13.52 21.48
C TYR A 420 -11.18 14.24 20.14
N ARG A 421 -10.15 14.12 19.29
CA ARG A 421 -10.11 14.74 17.96
C ARG A 421 -11.24 14.25 17.04
N THR A 422 -11.62 12.99 17.17
CA THR A 422 -12.70 12.39 16.37
C THR A 422 -14.10 12.78 16.84
N ASN A 423 -14.29 13.20 18.10
CA ASN A 423 -15.57 13.71 18.60
C ASN A 423 -15.40 14.80 19.69
N PRO A 424 -15.08 16.05 19.28
CA PRO A 424 -14.73 17.12 20.21
C PRO A 424 -15.97 17.77 20.82
N SER A 425 -16.47 17.19 21.92
CA SER A 425 -17.49 17.81 22.78
C SER A 425 -16.90 18.26 24.12
N GLU A 426 -17.59 19.16 24.83
CA GLU A 426 -17.15 19.65 26.15
C GLU A 426 -17.09 18.53 27.19
N THR A 427 -18.02 17.57 27.11
CA THR A 427 -18.02 16.35 27.92
C THR A 427 -16.81 15.46 27.61
N GLN A 428 -16.53 15.23 26.33
CA GLN A 428 -15.37 14.42 25.91
C GLN A 428 -14.04 15.10 26.23
N ARG A 429 -14.00 16.44 26.20
CA ARG A 429 -12.83 17.20 26.65
C ARG A 429 -12.55 16.95 28.13
N SER A 430 -13.57 17.00 28.98
CA SER A 430 -13.43 16.71 30.41
C SER A 430 -12.97 15.27 30.67
N THR A 431 -13.54 14.30 29.94
CA THR A 431 -13.15 12.88 30.04
C THR A 431 -11.70 12.68 29.62
N ALA A 432 -11.32 13.19 28.44
CA ALA A 432 -9.96 13.10 27.93
C ALA A 432 -8.95 13.77 28.87
N LEU A 433 -9.29 14.91 29.47
CA LEU A 433 -8.41 15.62 30.40
C LEU A 433 -8.22 14.84 31.71
N ALA A 434 -9.28 14.22 32.23
CA ALA A 434 -9.19 13.35 33.40
C ALA A 434 -8.35 12.08 33.12
N GLU A 435 -8.54 11.46 31.95
CA GLU A 435 -7.75 10.30 31.53
C GLU A 435 -6.29 10.66 31.30
N LEU A 436 -5.99 11.79 30.66
CA LEU A 436 -4.62 12.28 30.48
C LEU A 436 -3.93 12.61 31.82
N GLN A 437 -4.66 13.16 32.79
CA GLN A 437 -4.15 13.38 34.14
C GLN A 437 -3.82 12.07 34.85
N GLU A 438 -4.65 11.05 34.67
CA GLU A 438 -4.40 9.73 35.24
C GLU A 438 -3.21 9.02 34.56
N VAL A 439 -3.07 9.16 33.24
CA VAL A 439 -1.89 8.72 32.48
C VAL A 439 -0.62 9.36 33.03
N LEU A 440 -0.62 10.68 33.22
CA LEU A 440 0.52 11.42 33.77
C LEU A 440 0.85 11.02 35.22
N ARG A 441 -0.16 10.62 36.01
CA ARG A 441 0.01 10.14 37.39
C ARG A 441 0.70 8.78 37.45
N ILE A 442 0.43 7.91 36.48
CA ILE A 442 0.95 6.53 36.43
C ILE A 442 2.26 6.43 35.63
N ALA A 443 2.50 7.39 34.72
CA ALA A 443 3.70 7.42 33.90
C ALA A 443 4.97 7.50 34.76
N PRO A 444 5.94 6.59 34.58
CA PRO A 444 7.20 6.63 35.31
C PRO A 444 8.02 7.84 34.87
N SER A 445 8.66 8.50 35.82
CA SER A 445 9.50 9.69 35.61
C SER A 445 10.89 9.38 35.02
N GLN A 446 11.14 8.14 34.56
CA GLN A 446 12.43 7.73 34.00
C GLN A 446 12.31 7.19 32.55
N PRO A 447 13.23 7.59 31.65
CA PRO A 447 13.32 7.03 30.29
C PRO A 447 13.73 5.55 30.31
N ALA A 448 13.30 4.80 29.29
CA ALA A 448 13.46 3.35 29.19
C ALA A 448 14.92 2.85 29.11
N GLU A 449 15.90 3.74 28.88
CA GLU A 449 17.31 3.38 28.71
C GLU A 449 17.97 2.85 29.99
N ASP A 450 17.45 3.18 31.18
CA ASP A 450 18.05 2.75 32.46
C ASP A 450 17.66 1.32 32.91
N GLN A 451 16.73 0.65 32.22
CA GLN A 451 16.29 -0.70 32.60
C GLN A 451 17.11 -1.85 31.97
N GLU A 452 17.88 -1.59 30.91
CA GLU A 452 18.76 -2.61 30.31
C GLU A 452 20.09 -2.79 31.07
N LEU A 453 20.45 -1.86 31.96
CA LEU A 453 21.72 -1.88 32.71
C LEU A 453 21.65 -2.65 34.06
N LYS A 454 20.55 -3.35 34.36
CA LYS A 454 20.44 -4.19 35.58
C LYS A 454 20.13 -5.65 35.25
N LYS A 455 21.02 -6.27 34.47
CA LYS A 455 21.23 -7.72 34.46
C LYS A 455 22.74 -7.99 34.35
N GLU A 456 23.41 -7.98 35.50
CA GLU A 456 24.56 -8.87 35.75
C GLU A 456 24.04 -10.21 36.26
#